data_AF-A0A3D3L229-F1
#
_entry.id   AF-A0A3D3L229-F1
#
_cell.length_a   1.000
_cell.length_b   1.000
_cell.length_c   1.000
_cell.angle_alpha   90.00
_cell.angle_beta   90.00
_cell.angle_gamma   90.00
#
_symmetry.space_group_name_H-M   'P 1'
#
loop_
_entity.id
_entity.type
_entity.pdbx_description
1 polymer ?
#
loop_
_entity_poly.entity_id
_entity_poly.type
_entity_poly.pdbx_seq_one_letter_code
_entity_poly.pdbx_strand_id
1 'polypeptide(L)'
;MLGWIPFLSSGWAGSAWIITKCIQWCSGFFSSVPFASIPIQGLHLVNFILYFLLIVFLFMVFQKRFMGKAVLTGLLMITISIWAWSLEKKGLDILFLDVGQGDSAIIQFENGKTMLVDAGQRNWSRDYGEKVVIPSARYLGVKRFNWVVMTHPHSDHIGGLVSVLEAVPVDTVWDIFSEYGS
;
A
#
# COMPACT_ATOMS: atom_id res chain seq x y z
N MET A 1 25.43 34.06 3.46
CA MET A 1 26.86 34.46 3.53
C MET A 1 27.48 34.17 4.92
N LEU A 2 27.27 32.97 5.51
CA LEU A 2 27.85 32.62 6.84
C LEU A 2 28.41 31.18 6.91
N GLY A 3 28.52 30.48 5.78
CA GLY A 3 28.90 29.04 5.75
C GLY A 3 30.36 28.72 6.12
N TRP A 4 31.18 29.72 6.45
CA TRP A 4 32.63 29.59 6.62
C TRP A 4 33.09 29.64 8.09
N ILE A 5 32.16 29.77 9.04
CA ILE A 5 32.49 29.75 10.48
C ILE A 5 32.15 28.35 11.02
N PRO A 6 33.15 27.47 11.26
CA PRO A 6 32.92 26.05 11.58
C PRO A 6 32.07 25.81 12.84
N PHE A 7 32.10 26.75 13.79
CA PHE A 7 31.34 26.66 15.03
C PHE A 7 29.84 26.99 14.84
N LEU A 8 29.52 27.96 13.97
CA LEU A 8 28.13 28.29 13.66
C LEU A 8 27.46 27.20 12.81
N SER A 9 28.20 26.59 11.87
CA SER A 9 27.68 25.49 11.06
C SER A 9 27.48 24.21 11.88
N SER A 10 28.39 23.88 12.80
CA SER A 10 28.23 22.74 13.72
C SER A 10 27.10 22.95 14.74
N GLY A 11 26.93 24.17 15.26
CA GLY A 11 25.79 24.50 16.12
C GLY A 11 24.44 24.36 15.40
N TRP A 12 24.35 24.85 14.15
CA TRP A 12 23.16 24.67 13.30
C TRP A 12 22.91 23.21 12.92
N ALA A 13 23.97 22.45 12.59
CA ALA A 13 23.84 21.03 12.27
C ALA A 13 23.40 20.22 13.50
N GLY A 14 23.95 20.53 14.67
CA GLY A 14 23.58 19.90 15.94
C GLY A 14 22.13 20.17 16.34
N SER A 15 21.67 21.41 16.19
CA SER A 15 20.26 21.76 16.48
C SER A 15 19.30 21.09 15.48
N ALA A 16 19.61 21.10 14.18
CA ALA A 16 18.84 20.39 13.16
C ALA A 16 18.82 18.87 13.42
N TRP A 17 19.93 18.29 13.86
CA TRP A 17 20.01 16.86 14.22
C TRP A 17 19.13 16.53 15.43
N ILE A 18 19.16 17.33 16.50
CA ILE A 18 18.30 17.14 17.68
C ILE A 18 16.83 17.23 17.29
N ILE A 19 16.44 18.24 16.51
CA ILE A 19 15.06 18.41 16.04
C ILE A 19 14.63 17.17 15.22
N THR A 20 15.48 16.72 14.30
CA THR A 20 15.20 15.53 13.49
C THR A 20 15.04 14.29 14.37
N LYS A 21 15.87 14.14 15.41
CA LYS A 21 15.75 13.03 16.37
C LYS A 21 14.46 13.09 17.17
N CYS A 22 14.05 14.27 17.62
CA CYS A 22 12.76 14.47 18.29
C CYS A 22 11.60 14.09 17.36
N ILE A 23 11.62 14.53 16.09
CA ILE A 23 10.59 14.18 15.10
C ILE A 23 10.56 12.67 14.84
N GLN A 24 11.72 12.04 14.64
CA GLN A 24 11.82 10.59 14.43
C GLN A 24 11.29 9.80 15.64
N TRP A 25 11.64 10.23 16.85
CA TRP A 25 11.17 9.60 18.08
C TRP A 25 9.65 9.73 18.23
N CYS A 26 9.10 10.94 18.05
CA CYS A 26 7.65 11.16 18.10
C CYS A 26 6.93 10.32 17.04
N SER A 27 7.42 10.33 15.80
CA SER A 27 6.84 9.54 14.71
C SER A 27 6.88 8.03 15.00
N GLY A 28 8.01 7.53 15.49
CA GLY A 28 8.17 6.13 15.90
C GLY A 28 7.21 5.75 17.03
N PHE A 29 7.06 6.61 18.04
CA PHE A 29 6.14 6.40 19.14
C PHE A 29 4.68 6.33 18.65
N PHE A 30 4.20 7.33 17.91
CA PHE A 30 2.82 7.36 17.45
C PHE A 30 2.51 6.25 16.43
N SER A 31 3.47 5.88 15.57
CA SER A 31 3.30 4.77 14.62
C SER A 31 3.28 3.40 15.30
N SER A 32 3.89 3.26 16.48
CA SER A 32 3.88 2.01 17.25
C SER A 32 2.57 1.73 17.99
N VAL A 33 1.69 2.72 18.11
CA VAL A 33 0.39 2.54 18.78
C VAL A 33 -0.48 1.58 17.94
N PRO A 34 -1.14 0.57 18.55
CA PRO A 34 -2.06 -0.30 17.83
C PRO A 34 -3.11 0.52 17.08
N PHE A 35 -3.34 0.18 15.81
CA PHE A 35 -4.27 0.90 14.92
C PHE A 35 -3.89 2.36 14.61
N ALA A 36 -2.64 2.77 14.85
CA ALA A 36 -2.12 4.08 14.40
C ALA A 36 -2.29 4.29 12.89
N SER A 37 -2.26 3.20 12.13
CA SER A 37 -2.73 3.17 10.75
C SER A 37 -3.55 1.91 10.50
N ILE A 38 -4.57 2.05 9.66
CA ILE A 38 -5.31 0.93 9.11
C ILE A 38 -5.13 1.05 7.59
N PRO A 39 -4.41 0.12 6.93
CA PRO A 39 -4.31 0.14 5.49
C PRO A 39 -5.68 -0.17 4.90
N ILE A 40 -6.25 0.80 4.18
CA ILE A 40 -7.52 0.63 3.47
C ILE A 40 -7.20 0.27 2.03
N GLN A 41 -7.85 -0.77 1.51
CA GLN A 41 -7.79 -1.16 0.11
C GLN A 41 -8.52 -0.08 -0.70
N GLY A 42 -7.84 0.59 -1.63
CA GLY A 42 -8.43 1.55 -2.57
C GLY A 42 -9.31 2.68 -1.98
N LEU A 43 -8.98 3.93 -2.32
CA LEU A 43 -9.91 5.04 -2.07
C LEU A 43 -11.03 5.07 -3.12
N HIS A 44 -12.00 4.18 -3.00
CA HIS A 44 -13.20 4.22 -3.85
C HIS A 44 -14.18 5.28 -3.34
N LEU A 45 -14.78 6.04 -4.27
CA LEU A 45 -15.76 7.09 -3.95
C LEU A 45 -16.92 6.56 -3.08
N VAL A 46 -17.33 5.32 -3.32
CA VAL A 46 -18.36 4.62 -2.52
C VAL A 46 -17.97 4.54 -1.04
N ASN A 47 -16.70 4.23 -0.73
CA ASN A 47 -16.22 4.11 0.64
C ASN A 47 -16.31 5.46 1.38
N PHE A 48 -16.00 6.57 0.70
CA PHE A 48 -16.19 7.91 1.26
C PHE A 48 -17.67 8.21 1.55
N ILE A 49 -18.56 7.90 0.60
CA ILE A 49 -20.01 8.12 0.79
C ILE A 49 -20.51 7.31 1.98
N LEU A 50 -20.15 6.02 2.06
CA LEU A 50 -20.52 5.15 3.19
C LEU A 50 -19.96 5.65 4.52
N TYR A 51 -18.73 6.16 4.54
CA TYR A 51 -18.12 6.75 5.74
C TYR A 51 -18.90 7.96 6.26
N PHE A 52 -19.24 8.92 5.40
CA PHE A 52 -20.02 10.09 5.82
C PHE A 52 -21.46 9.70 6.22
N LEU A 53 -22.08 8.76 5.50
CA LEU A 53 -23.38 8.22 5.89
C LEU A 53 -23.34 7.52 7.25
N LEU A 54 -22.25 6.81 7.57
CA LEU A 54 -22.06 6.17 8.87
C LEU A 54 -22.00 7.21 10.00
N ILE A 55 -21.28 8.33 9.82
CA ILE A 55 -21.23 9.41 10.81
C ILE A 55 -22.63 9.98 11.04
N VAL A 56 -23.36 10.27 9.96
CA VAL A 56 -24.74 10.80 10.04
C VAL A 56 -25.66 9.79 10.72
N PHE A 57 -25.55 8.51 10.38
CA PHE A 57 -26.31 7.42 10.97
C PHE A 57 -26.07 7.34 12.48
N LEU A 58 -24.80 7.28 12.90
CA LEU A 58 -24.42 7.22 14.32
C LEU A 58 -24.97 8.44 15.07
N PHE A 59 -24.81 9.65 14.52
CA PHE A 59 -25.36 10.87 15.12
C PHE A 59 -26.88 10.81 15.29
N MET A 60 -27.61 10.29 14.30
CA MET A 60 -29.08 10.20 14.35
C MET A 60 -29.59 9.13 15.32
N VAL A 61 -28.89 8.00 15.48
CA VAL A 61 -29.30 6.91 16.38
C VAL A 61 -29.38 7.38 17.84
N PHE A 62 -28.52 8.31 18.26
CA PHE A 62 -28.56 8.88 19.61
C PHE A 62 -29.68 9.92 19.81
N GLN A 63 -30.40 10.31 18.75
CA GLN A 63 -31.46 11.30 18.83
C GLN A 63 -32.83 10.66 18.56
N LYS A 64 -33.62 10.42 19.61
CA LYS A 64 -34.96 9.79 19.50
C LYS A 64 -35.88 10.45 18.46
N ARG A 65 -35.76 11.77 18.26
CA ARG A 65 -36.50 12.54 17.23
C ARG A 65 -36.20 12.10 15.80
N PHE A 66 -35.01 11.56 15.54
CA PHE A 66 -34.54 11.20 14.20
C PHE A 66 -34.50 9.69 13.95
N MET A 67 -35.05 8.86 14.84
CA MET A 67 -34.98 7.40 14.73
C MET A 67 -35.49 6.86 13.38
N GLY A 68 -36.60 7.40 12.86
CA GLY A 68 -37.10 7.01 11.53
C GLY A 68 -36.14 7.36 10.39
N LYS A 69 -35.45 8.51 10.48
CA LYS A 69 -34.42 8.89 9.50
C LYS A 69 -33.16 8.03 9.64
N ALA A 70 -32.78 7.67 10.86
CA ALA A 70 -31.67 6.76 11.11
C ALA A 70 -31.90 5.40 10.44
N VAL A 71 -33.11 4.84 10.56
CA VAL A 71 -33.48 3.60 9.88
C VAL A 71 -33.37 3.76 8.35
N LEU A 72 -33.88 4.85 7.78
CA LEU A 72 -33.79 5.11 6.34
C LEU A 72 -32.34 5.25 5.87
N THR A 73 -31.50 5.98 6.61
CA THR A 73 -30.06 6.11 6.30
C THR A 73 -29.37 4.75 6.38
N GLY A 74 -29.69 3.91 7.38
CA GLY A 74 -29.18 2.54 7.49
C GLY A 74 -29.54 1.68 6.28
N LEU A 75 -30.81 1.71 5.86
CA LEU A 75 -31.27 0.99 4.67
C LEU A 75 -30.60 1.49 3.39
N LEU A 76 -30.37 2.80 3.27
CA LEU A 76 -29.63 3.39 2.15
C LEU A 76 -28.18 2.89 2.11
N MET A 77 -27.48 2.88 3.25
CA MET A 77 -26.11 2.34 3.32
C MET A 77 -26.04 0.88 2.90
N ILE A 78 -26.98 0.04 3.37
CA ILE A 78 -27.06 -1.37 2.98
C ILE A 78 -27.29 -1.48 1.48
N THR A 79 -28.21 -0.70 0.93
CA THR A 79 -28.51 -0.68 -0.51
C THR A 79 -27.28 -0.30 -1.33
N ILE A 80 -26.60 0.79 -0.97
CA ILE A 80 -25.36 1.22 -1.62
C ILE A 80 -24.31 0.12 -1.55
N SER A 81 -24.15 -0.55 -0.40
CA SER A 81 -23.17 -1.62 -0.22
C SER A 81 -23.47 -2.83 -1.11
N ILE A 82 -24.75 -3.24 -1.21
CA ILE A 82 -25.19 -4.34 -2.07
C ILE A 82 -24.92 -4.01 -3.55
N TRP A 83 -25.29 -2.82 -3.99
CA TRP A 83 -25.07 -2.41 -5.39
C TRP A 83 -23.59 -2.23 -5.72
N ALA A 84 -22.79 -1.68 -4.79
CA ALA A 84 -21.35 -1.54 -4.97
C ALA A 84 -20.67 -2.91 -5.17
N TRP A 85 -21.04 -3.89 -4.34
CA TRP A 85 -20.56 -5.26 -4.49
C TRP A 85 -21.07 -5.94 -5.77
N SER A 86 -22.34 -5.72 -6.13
CA SER A 86 -22.93 -6.31 -7.33
C SER A 86 -22.38 -5.73 -8.64
N LEU A 87 -21.94 -4.47 -8.63
CA LEU A 87 -21.37 -3.78 -9.79
C LEU A 87 -19.85 -3.90 -9.88
N GLU A 88 -19.21 -4.51 -8.87
CA GLU A 88 -17.79 -4.81 -8.88
C GLU A 88 -17.48 -5.69 -10.10
N LYS A 89 -16.62 -5.19 -11.00
CA LYS A 89 -16.23 -5.93 -12.19
C LYS A 89 -15.42 -7.14 -11.76
N LYS A 90 -15.97 -8.33 -12.00
CA LYS A 90 -15.22 -9.59 -11.90
C LYS A 90 -14.58 -9.82 -13.26
N GLY A 91 -13.32 -9.43 -13.38
CA GLY A 91 -12.53 -9.55 -14.61
C GLY A 91 -11.07 -9.82 -14.31
N LEU A 92 -10.30 -10.12 -15.35
CA LEU A 92 -8.85 -10.09 -15.29
C LEU A 92 -8.38 -8.63 -15.24
N ASP A 93 -7.74 -8.23 -14.15
CA ASP A 93 -7.13 -6.91 -14.02
C ASP A 93 -5.60 -7.03 -14.05
N ILE A 94 -4.96 -6.27 -14.93
CA ILE A 94 -3.50 -6.22 -15.07
C ILE A 94 -3.05 -4.80 -14.78
N LEU A 95 -2.23 -4.64 -13.75
CA LEU A 95 -1.59 -3.37 -13.40
C LEU A 95 -0.09 -3.46 -13.68
N PHE A 96 0.37 -2.69 -14.66
CA PHE A 96 1.80 -2.48 -14.90
C PHE A 96 2.31 -1.39 -13.96
N LEU A 97 3.41 -1.66 -13.29
CA LEU A 97 4.02 -0.78 -12.30
C LEU A 97 5.20 -0.02 -12.91
N ASP A 98 5.27 1.28 -12.63
CA ASP A 98 6.42 2.09 -12.99
C ASP A 98 7.56 1.83 -11.99
N VAL A 99 8.45 0.91 -12.36
CA VAL A 99 9.65 0.55 -11.60
C VAL A 99 10.92 1.14 -12.22
N GLY A 100 10.79 2.15 -13.08
CA GLY A 100 11.91 2.75 -13.79
C GLY A 100 12.47 1.83 -14.88
N GLN A 101 13.60 1.16 -14.58
CA GLN A 101 14.21 0.20 -15.52
C GLN A 101 13.78 -1.22 -15.14
N GLY A 102 13.40 -2.00 -16.15
CA GLY A 102 12.87 -3.35 -16.01
C GLY A 102 11.34 -3.37 -15.99
N ASP A 103 10.78 -4.52 -15.64
CA ASP A 103 9.33 -4.75 -15.64
C ASP A 103 8.80 -5.06 -14.23
N SER A 104 7.53 -4.72 -14.01
CA SER A 104 6.76 -5.31 -12.92
C SER A 104 5.26 -5.18 -13.21
N ALA A 105 4.51 -6.27 -13.04
CA ALA A 105 3.07 -6.28 -13.22
C ALA A 105 2.35 -7.12 -12.16
N ILE A 106 1.24 -6.60 -11.64
CA ILE A 106 0.33 -7.34 -10.76
C ILE A 106 -0.89 -7.75 -11.57
N ILE A 107 -1.19 -9.04 -11.58
CA ILE A 107 -2.31 -9.64 -12.30
C ILE A 107 -3.30 -10.21 -11.28
N GLN A 108 -4.52 -9.71 -11.28
CA GLN A 108 -5.62 -10.23 -10.47
C GLN A 108 -6.58 -11.00 -11.38
N PHE A 109 -6.74 -12.28 -11.09
CA PHE A 109 -7.60 -13.18 -11.84
C PHE A 109 -9.02 -13.18 -11.28
N GLU A 110 -10.00 -13.50 -12.12
CA GLU A 110 -11.42 -13.61 -11.75
C GLU A 110 -11.69 -14.61 -10.63
N ASN A 111 -10.82 -15.62 -10.48
CA ASN A 111 -10.91 -16.62 -9.42
C ASN A 111 -10.35 -16.14 -8.06
N GLY A 112 -10.00 -14.86 -7.94
CA GLY A 112 -9.46 -14.23 -6.73
C GLY A 112 -7.98 -14.52 -6.48
N LYS A 113 -7.30 -15.21 -7.42
CA LYS A 113 -5.86 -15.41 -7.33
C LYS A 113 -5.10 -14.20 -7.85
N THR A 114 -3.90 -14.00 -7.34
CA THR A 114 -3.03 -12.90 -7.74
C THR A 114 -1.66 -13.41 -8.16
N MET A 115 -1.15 -12.89 -9.27
CA MET A 115 0.21 -13.12 -9.75
C MET A 115 1.00 -11.82 -9.76
N LEU A 116 2.28 -11.91 -9.43
CA LEU A 116 3.27 -10.88 -9.69
C LEU A 116 4.19 -11.37 -10.80
N VAL A 117 4.49 -10.50 -11.77
CA VAL A 117 5.50 -10.72 -12.79
C VAL A 117 6.57 -9.67 -12.59
N ASP A 118 7.78 -10.09 -12.20
CA ASP A 118 8.93 -9.24 -11.86
C ASP A 118 8.65 -8.15 -10.78
N ALA A 119 9.71 -7.53 -10.25
CA ALA A 119 9.61 -6.53 -9.19
C ALA A 119 10.58 -5.35 -9.34
N GLY A 120 11.11 -5.13 -10.53
CA GLY A 120 12.04 -4.04 -10.80
C GLY A 120 13.39 -4.18 -10.09
N GLN A 121 14.19 -3.12 -10.18
CA GLN A 121 15.55 -3.11 -9.65
C GLN A 121 15.62 -3.01 -8.11
N ARG A 122 16.66 -3.63 -7.55
CA ARG A 122 17.16 -3.32 -6.21
C ARG A 122 18.65 -3.04 -6.26
N ASN A 123 19.07 -1.92 -5.70
CA ASN A 123 20.47 -1.53 -5.52
C ASN A 123 20.66 -0.88 -4.14
N TRP A 124 21.89 -0.46 -3.81
CA TRP A 124 22.25 0.12 -2.51
C TRP A 124 21.44 1.36 -2.11
N SER A 125 20.87 2.08 -3.07
CA SER A 125 20.14 3.34 -2.85
C SER A 125 18.62 3.22 -3.02
N ARG A 126 18.17 2.19 -3.76
CA ARG A 126 16.80 2.09 -4.24
C ARG A 126 16.35 0.64 -4.35
N ASP A 127 15.17 0.38 -3.81
CA ASP A 127 14.47 -0.88 -3.91
C ASP A 127 13.06 -0.60 -4.43
N TYR A 128 12.77 -1.04 -5.66
CA TYR A 128 11.45 -0.86 -6.26
C TYR A 128 10.41 -1.84 -5.71
N GLY A 129 10.82 -2.99 -5.17
CA GLY A 129 9.96 -3.90 -4.45
C GLY A 129 9.34 -3.23 -3.22
N GLU A 130 10.18 -2.59 -2.41
CA GLU A 130 9.77 -1.85 -1.21
C GLU A 130 8.99 -0.56 -1.55
N LYS A 131 9.47 0.20 -2.54
CA LYS A 131 8.93 1.55 -2.80
C LYS A 131 7.72 1.57 -3.72
N VAL A 132 7.53 0.55 -4.57
CA VAL A 132 6.47 0.54 -5.60
C VAL A 132 5.61 -0.72 -5.50
N VAL A 133 6.21 -1.91 -5.52
CA VAL A 133 5.45 -3.16 -5.64
C VAL A 133 4.63 -3.43 -4.37
N ILE A 134 5.24 -3.37 -3.19
CA ILE A 134 4.54 -3.61 -1.92
C ILE A 134 3.43 -2.58 -1.66
N PRO A 135 3.67 -1.26 -1.82
CA PRO A 135 2.60 -0.26 -1.69
C PRO A 135 1.46 -0.48 -2.70
N SER A 136 1.78 -0.82 -3.95
CA SER A 136 0.78 -1.11 -4.99
C SER A 136 -0.04 -2.36 -4.66
N ALA A 137 0.61 -3.44 -4.21
CA ALA A 137 -0.05 -4.65 -3.75
C ALA A 137 -1.00 -4.37 -2.58
N ARG A 138 -0.57 -3.56 -1.60
CA ARG A 138 -1.42 -3.13 -0.48
C ARG A 138 -2.60 -2.29 -0.94
N TYR A 139 -2.39 -1.34 -1.86
CA TYR A 139 -3.47 -0.51 -2.41
C TYR A 139 -4.54 -1.36 -3.10
N LEU A 140 -4.11 -2.36 -3.87
CA LEU A 140 -4.97 -3.35 -4.52
C LEU A 140 -5.56 -4.38 -3.54
N GLY A 141 -5.20 -4.33 -2.26
CA GLY A 141 -5.70 -5.27 -1.27
C GLY A 141 -5.16 -6.69 -1.39
N VAL A 142 -4.06 -6.88 -2.11
CA VAL A 142 -3.37 -8.16 -2.28
C VAL A 142 -2.81 -8.60 -0.92
N LYS A 143 -3.36 -9.68 -0.39
CA LYS A 143 -2.90 -10.28 0.88
C LYS A 143 -1.81 -11.33 0.67
N ARG A 144 -1.69 -11.85 -0.55
CA ARG A 144 -0.71 -12.87 -0.95
C ARG A 144 -0.62 -12.96 -2.46
N PHE A 145 0.53 -13.38 -2.96
CA PHE A 145 0.68 -13.79 -4.35
C PHE A 145 0.60 -15.30 -4.47
N ASN A 146 -0.31 -15.81 -5.29
CA ASN A 146 -0.36 -17.23 -5.60
C ASN A 146 0.82 -17.63 -6.49
N TRP A 147 1.25 -16.71 -7.35
CA TRP A 147 2.38 -16.93 -8.23
C TRP A 147 3.24 -15.69 -8.30
N VAL A 148 4.54 -15.89 -8.26
CA VAL A 148 5.52 -14.90 -8.68
C VAL A 148 6.26 -15.49 -9.87
N VAL A 149 6.36 -14.73 -10.96
CA VAL A 149 7.05 -15.14 -12.17
C VAL A 149 8.26 -14.24 -12.37
N MET A 150 9.44 -14.85 -12.47
CA MET A 150 10.71 -14.20 -12.79
C MET A 150 10.97 -14.39 -14.27
N THR A 151 10.97 -13.31 -15.05
CA THR A 151 11.06 -13.40 -16.51
C THR A 151 12.48 -13.65 -17.01
N HIS A 152 13.51 -13.18 -16.28
CA HIS A 152 14.95 -13.39 -16.50
C HIS A 152 15.79 -12.90 -15.31
N PRO A 153 17.01 -13.47 -15.08
CA PRO A 153 17.76 -13.28 -13.85
C PRO A 153 18.50 -11.92 -13.78
N HIS A 154 18.03 -10.90 -14.50
CA HIS A 154 18.66 -9.59 -14.43
C HIS A 154 18.22 -8.82 -13.19
N SER A 155 19.16 -8.10 -12.57
CA SER A 155 18.95 -7.38 -11.31
C SER A 155 17.84 -6.33 -11.37
N ASP A 156 17.56 -5.78 -12.56
CA ASP A 156 16.50 -4.82 -12.84
C ASP A 156 15.11 -5.46 -12.96
N HIS A 157 15.01 -6.80 -12.93
CA HIS A 157 13.76 -7.54 -12.90
C HIS A 157 13.53 -8.24 -11.56
N ILE A 158 14.54 -8.94 -11.05
CA ILE A 158 14.42 -9.79 -9.85
C ILE A 158 14.90 -9.12 -8.56
N GLY A 159 15.56 -7.95 -8.65
CA GLY A 159 16.18 -7.31 -7.50
C GLY A 159 15.15 -6.95 -6.42
N GLY A 160 14.06 -6.29 -6.79
CA GLY A 160 12.99 -5.91 -5.85
C GLY A 160 12.21 -7.10 -5.28
N LEU A 161 12.32 -8.28 -5.91
CA LEU A 161 11.55 -9.46 -5.55
C LEU A 161 11.87 -9.94 -4.14
N VAL A 162 13.13 -9.79 -3.70
CA VAL A 162 13.59 -10.15 -2.35
C VAL A 162 12.73 -9.46 -1.30
N SER A 163 12.54 -8.15 -1.44
CA SER A 163 11.75 -7.36 -0.49
C SER A 163 10.27 -7.73 -0.52
N VAL A 164 9.75 -8.05 -1.72
CA VAL A 164 8.36 -8.52 -1.87
C VAL A 164 8.15 -9.85 -1.15
N LEU A 165 9.06 -10.81 -1.30
CA LEU A 165 8.99 -12.13 -0.66
C LEU A 165 9.08 -12.05 0.86
N GLU A 166 9.81 -11.06 1.39
CA GLU A 166 9.88 -10.79 2.83
C GLU A 166 8.59 -10.16 3.39
N ALA A 167 7.88 -9.37 2.57
CA ALA A 167 6.75 -8.56 3.03
C ALA A 167 5.36 -9.14 2.71
N VAL A 168 5.23 -9.94 1.65
CA VAL A 168 3.95 -10.47 1.16
C VAL A 168 4.07 -11.99 1.00
N PRO A 169 3.17 -12.78 1.61
CA PRO A 169 3.18 -14.24 1.45
C PRO A 169 3.07 -14.66 -0.02
N VAL A 170 3.87 -15.66 -0.42
CA VAL A 170 3.90 -16.21 -1.77
C VAL A 170 3.77 -17.73 -1.75
N ASP A 171 2.89 -18.29 -2.59
CA ASP A 171 2.68 -19.75 -2.66
C ASP A 171 3.66 -20.46 -3.58
N THR A 172 3.99 -19.85 -4.73
CA THR A 172 4.82 -20.48 -5.75
C THR A 172 5.62 -19.42 -6.50
N VAL A 173 6.91 -19.69 -6.68
CA VAL A 173 7.81 -18.86 -7.50
C VAL A 173 8.20 -19.67 -8.74
N TRP A 174 8.02 -19.06 -9.91
CA TRP A 174 8.46 -19.58 -11.20
C TRP A 174 9.71 -18.84 -11.64
N ASP A 175 10.80 -19.57 -11.80
CA ASP A 175 12.08 -19.11 -12.33
C ASP A 175 12.44 -19.98 -13.54
N ILE A 176 13.34 -19.49 -14.39
CA ILE A 176 13.72 -20.08 -15.68
C ILE A 176 14.82 -21.13 -15.55
N PHE A 177 15.31 -21.37 -14.34
CA PHE A 177 16.38 -22.33 -14.07
C PHE A 177 17.66 -22.05 -14.90
N SER A 178 17.94 -20.79 -15.23
CA SER A 178 19.23 -20.41 -15.83
C SER A 178 20.27 -20.28 -14.73
N GLU A 179 21.46 -20.85 -14.92
CA GLU A 179 22.55 -20.72 -13.95
C GLU A 179 22.92 -19.24 -13.71
N TYR A 180 23.00 -18.85 -12.44
CA TYR A 180 23.43 -17.54 -12.01
C TYR A 180 24.94 -17.45 -12.22
N GLY A 181 25.37 -16.82 -13.32
CA GLY A 181 26.77 -16.50 -13.55
C GLY A 181 27.23 -15.46 -12.52
N SER A 182 27.86 -15.93 -11.45
CA SER A 182 28.57 -15.11 -10.47
C SER A 182 29.84 -14.52 -11.06
#